data_AF-A0A9D2E312-F1
#
_entry.id   AF-A0A9D2E312-F1
#
_cell.length_a   1.000
_cell.length_b   1.000
_cell.length_c   1.000
_cell.angle_alpha   90.00
_cell.angle_beta   90.00
_cell.angle_gamma   90.00
#
_symmetry.space_group_name_H-M   'P 1'
#
loop_
_entity.id
_entity.type
_entity.pdbx_description
1 polymer ?
#
loop_
_entity_poly.entity_id
_entity_poly.type
_entity_poly.pdbx_seq_one_letter_code
_entity_poly.pdbx_strand_id
1 'polypeptide(L)'
;MEKWQENRNYRRIKDQNGNIVANIITVDGMDVPVTEEVYAAYAKMDRRERYLSEDVPAGRLLSLEQMAEDGVQPDYVGAETVPSAEDHLLARESGREWKELSGLLPAALISLEDRDRQLITALFFDHISTRECARRMGVTQRAVIKRRDRILRDMKKYFVKFSA
;
A
#
# COMPACT_ATOMS: atom_id res chain seq x y z
N MET A 1 -42.71 -11.84 22.76
CA MET A 1 -42.16 -12.37 21.49
C MET A 1 -43.31 -12.63 20.54
N GLU A 2 -43.76 -11.61 19.80
CA GLU A 2 -45.04 -11.69 19.06
C GLU A 2 -45.07 -10.85 17.77
N LYS A 3 -43.93 -10.33 17.29
CA LYS A 3 -43.89 -9.42 16.12
C LYS A 3 -43.35 -10.03 14.82
N TRP A 4 -42.86 -11.27 14.83
CA TRP A 4 -42.17 -11.86 13.67
C TRP A 4 -43.12 -12.43 12.60
N GLN A 5 -44.43 -12.46 12.86
CA GLN A 5 -45.44 -12.89 11.88
C GLN A 5 -46.10 -11.72 11.13
N GLU A 6 -45.98 -10.48 11.62
CA GLU A 6 -46.77 -9.34 11.11
C GLU A 6 -46.29 -8.76 9.77
N ASN A 7 -45.04 -8.98 9.37
CA ASN A 7 -44.47 -8.40 8.14
C ASN A 7 -44.18 -9.45 7.04
N ARG A 8 -45.11 -10.38 6.79
CA ARG A 8 -45.01 -11.25 5.61
C ARG A 8 -45.88 -10.70 4.50
N ASN A 9 -45.25 -10.31 3.41
CA ASN A 9 -45.93 -9.92 2.17
C ASN A 9 -46.45 -11.13 1.38
N TYR A 10 -46.65 -12.28 2.03
CA TYR A 10 -47.18 -13.47 1.38
C TYR A 10 -47.92 -14.37 2.37
N ARG A 11 -49.02 -14.99 1.93
CA ARG A 11 -49.88 -15.86 2.75
C ARG A 11 -50.45 -17.03 1.94
N ARG A 12 -50.72 -18.14 2.63
CA ARG A 12 -51.44 -19.29 2.05
C ARG A 12 -52.82 -19.37 2.67
N ILE A 13 -53.84 -19.43 1.83
CA ILE A 13 -55.21 -19.73 2.24
C ILE A 13 -55.42 -21.24 2.08
N LYS A 14 -55.87 -21.90 3.14
CA LYS A 14 -56.17 -23.34 3.15
C LYS A 14 -57.65 -23.55 3.43
N ASP A 15 -58.22 -24.59 2.82
CA ASP A 15 -59.58 -25.03 3.11
C ASP A 15 -59.66 -25.83 4.41
N GLN A 16 -60.89 -26.12 4.86
CA GLN A 16 -61.18 -26.91 6.06
C GLN A 16 -60.53 -28.31 6.06
N ASN A 17 -60.21 -28.83 4.87
CA ASN A 17 -59.52 -30.11 4.67
C ASN A 17 -57.98 -30.01 4.61
N GLY A 18 -57.41 -28.82 4.83
CA GLY A 18 -55.96 -28.58 4.83
C GLY A 18 -55.30 -28.40 3.46
N ASN A 19 -56.08 -28.48 2.37
CA ASN A 19 -55.60 -28.24 1.00
C ASN A 19 -55.37 -26.74 0.76
N ILE A 20 -54.32 -26.40 0.01
CA ILE A 20 -53.98 -25.01 -0.34
C ILE A 20 -54.92 -24.55 -1.45
N VAL A 21 -55.74 -23.53 -1.16
CA VAL A 21 -56.75 -22.99 -2.07
C VAL A 21 -56.19 -21.83 -2.88
N ALA A 22 -55.37 -20.99 -2.26
CA ALA A 22 -54.74 -19.85 -2.92
C ALA A 22 -53.41 -19.48 -2.25
N ASN A 23 -52.43 -19.17 -3.08
CA ASN A 23 -51.17 -18.54 -2.68
C ASN A 23 -51.24 -17.06 -3.05
N ILE A 24 -51.05 -16.17 -2.08
CA ILE A 24 -51.15 -14.72 -2.28
C ILE A 24 -49.82 -14.08 -1.93
N ILE A 25 -49.36 -13.16 -2.78
CA ILE A 25 -48.24 -12.26 -2.51
C ILE A 25 -48.79 -10.82 -2.57
N THR A 26 -48.48 -10.02 -1.56
CA THR A 26 -48.85 -8.61 -1.47
C THR A 26 -47.71 -7.78 -2.08
N VAL A 27 -47.99 -7.08 -3.17
CA VAL A 27 -47.04 -6.16 -3.83
C VAL A 27 -47.66 -4.78 -3.82
N ASP A 28 -46.96 -3.79 -3.26
CA ASP A 28 -47.42 -2.40 -3.16
C ASP A 28 -48.83 -2.25 -2.54
N GLY A 29 -49.15 -3.10 -1.56
CA GLY A 29 -50.45 -3.12 -0.88
C GLY A 29 -51.57 -3.83 -1.65
N MET A 30 -51.29 -4.43 -2.81
CA MET A 30 -52.24 -5.22 -3.58
C MET A 30 -51.97 -6.72 -3.45
N ASP A 31 -53.02 -7.49 -3.15
CA ASP A 31 -52.96 -8.94 -3.04
C ASP A 31 -53.09 -9.61 -4.41
N VAL A 32 -52.02 -10.25 -4.86
CA VAL A 32 -51.94 -10.95 -6.15
C VAL A 32 -51.97 -12.46 -5.92
N PRO A 33 -52.95 -13.20 -6.47
CA PRO A 33 -52.93 -14.65 -6.46
C PRO A 33 -51.86 -15.17 -7.42
N VAL A 34 -50.97 -16.03 -6.93
CA VAL A 34 -49.84 -16.57 -7.67
C VAL A 34 -49.87 -18.10 -7.67
N THR A 35 -49.13 -18.70 -8.61
CA THR A 35 -48.91 -20.15 -8.64
C THR A 35 -47.99 -20.59 -7.50
N GLU A 36 -48.03 -21.88 -7.14
CA GLU A 36 -47.15 -22.46 -6.09
C GLU A 36 -45.67 -22.27 -6.42
N GLU A 37 -45.28 -22.35 -7.70
CA GLU A 37 -43.89 -22.17 -8.12
C GLU A 37 -43.37 -20.76 -7.82
N VAL A 38 -44.16 -19.74 -8.14
CA VAL A 38 -43.82 -18.33 -7.89
C VAL A 38 -43.80 -18.05 -6.39
N TYR A 39 -44.77 -18.58 -5.65
CA TYR A 39 -44.81 -18.47 -4.19
C TYR A 39 -43.58 -19.11 -3.53
N ALA A 40 -43.20 -20.32 -3.96
CA ALA A 40 -42.06 -21.04 -3.41
C ALA A 40 -40.74 -20.32 -3.70
N ALA A 41 -40.57 -19.79 -4.92
CA ALA A 41 -39.40 -19.00 -5.29
C ALA A 41 -39.29 -17.73 -4.44
N TYR A 42 -40.37 -16.96 -4.32
CA TYR A 42 -40.40 -15.73 -3.53
C TYR A 42 -40.12 -16.00 -2.05
N ALA A 43 -40.80 -16.98 -1.45
CA ALA A 43 -40.60 -17.37 -0.06
C ALA A 43 -39.20 -17.98 0.20
N LYS A 44 -38.54 -18.55 -0.81
CA LYS A 44 -37.16 -19.06 -0.69
C LYS A 44 -36.15 -17.91 -0.65
N MET A 45 -36.36 -16.87 -1.46
CA MET A 45 -35.50 -15.69 -1.49
C MET A 45 -35.57 -14.92 -0.17
N ASP A 46 -36.78 -14.63 0.31
CA ASP A 46 -36.99 -13.93 1.58
C ASP A 46 -36.42 -14.70 2.79
N ARG A 47 -36.48 -16.04 2.78
CA ARG A 47 -35.75 -16.85 3.78
C ARG A 47 -34.23 -16.68 3.70
N ARG A 48 -33.65 -16.68 2.50
CA ARG A 48 -32.20 -16.54 2.29
C ARG A 48 -31.69 -15.16 2.72
N GLU A 49 -32.43 -14.11 2.38
CA GLU A 49 -32.13 -12.74 2.78
C GLU A 49 -32.13 -12.59 4.31
N ARG A 50 -33.09 -13.23 5.00
CA ARG A 50 -33.11 -13.25 6.46
C ARG A 50 -31.95 -14.01 7.11
N TYR A 51 -31.59 -15.18 6.58
CA TYR A 51 -30.38 -15.86 7.04
C TYR A 51 -29.15 -14.96 6.90
N LEU A 52 -29.04 -14.22 5.78
CA LEU A 52 -27.95 -13.28 5.57
C LEU A 52 -28.01 -12.05 6.49
N SER A 53 -29.20 -11.55 6.86
CA SER A 53 -29.31 -10.39 7.75
C SER A 53 -29.25 -10.72 9.24
N GLU A 54 -29.75 -11.89 9.65
CA GLU A 54 -29.84 -12.30 11.06
C GLU A 54 -28.59 -13.06 11.53
N ASP A 55 -27.94 -13.88 10.69
CA ASP A 55 -26.73 -14.64 11.07
C ASP A 55 -25.42 -13.88 10.87
N VAL A 56 -25.45 -12.67 10.31
CA VAL A 56 -24.25 -11.82 10.26
C VAL A 56 -24.12 -11.14 11.63
N PRO A 57 -23.16 -11.55 12.48
CA PRO A 57 -22.99 -10.93 13.78
C PRO A 57 -22.68 -9.44 13.55
N ALA A 58 -23.24 -8.56 14.38
CA ALA A 58 -23.13 -7.11 14.29
C ALA A 58 -21.68 -6.54 14.33
N GLY A 59 -20.65 -7.39 14.33
CA GLY A 59 -19.23 -7.01 14.23
C GLY A 59 -18.48 -7.64 13.05
N ARG A 60 -19.14 -8.28 12.07
CA ARG A 60 -18.47 -8.92 10.92
C ARG A 60 -18.62 -8.16 9.60
N LEU A 61 -19.41 -7.08 9.57
CA LEU A 61 -19.49 -6.20 8.41
C LEU A 61 -18.40 -5.13 8.55
N LEU A 62 -17.27 -5.37 7.91
CA LEU A 62 -16.22 -4.36 7.77
C LEU A 62 -16.59 -3.48 6.57
N SER A 63 -16.98 -2.24 6.84
CA SER A 63 -17.16 -1.22 5.80
C SER A 63 -15.83 -0.52 5.54
N LEU A 64 -15.46 -0.40 4.26
CA LEU A 64 -14.28 0.38 3.83
C LEU A 64 -14.42 1.85 4.24
N GLU A 65 -15.64 2.39 4.20
CA GLU A 65 -15.93 3.77 4.60
C GLU A 65 -15.74 3.95 6.11
N GLN A 66 -16.23 3.00 6.92
CA GLN A 66 -16.03 3.03 8.38
C GLN A 66 -14.54 2.92 8.75
N MET A 67 -13.79 2.05 8.07
CA MET A 67 -12.35 1.92 8.29
C MET A 67 -11.59 3.20 7.95
N ALA A 68 -12.01 3.91 6.90
CA ALA A 68 -11.45 5.21 6.53
C ALA A 68 -11.80 6.29 7.57
N GLU A 69 -13.04 6.32 8.08
CA GLU A 69 -13.46 7.23 9.16
C GLU A 69 -12.72 6.97 10.47
N ASP A 70 -12.47 5.70 10.79
CA ASP A 70 -11.70 5.28 11.98
C ASP A 70 -10.18 5.52 11.83
N GLY A 71 -9.74 6.08 10.69
CA GLY A 71 -8.35 6.46 10.44
C GLY A 71 -7.42 5.26 10.17
N VAL A 72 -7.98 4.09 9.83
CA VAL A 72 -7.21 2.90 9.45
C VAL A 72 -6.75 3.08 8.01
N GLN A 73 -5.44 3.25 7.82
CA GLN A 73 -4.87 3.32 6.47
C GLN A 73 -5.05 1.97 5.76
N PRO A 74 -5.46 1.94 4.47
CA PRO A 74 -5.61 0.71 3.69
C PRO A 74 -4.35 -0.17 3.67
N ASP A 75 -3.18 0.48 3.78
CA ASP A 75 -1.86 -0.17 3.70
C ASP A 75 -1.40 -0.76 5.05
N TYR A 76 -2.07 -0.46 6.16
CA TYR A 76 -1.66 -0.92 7.49
C TYR A 76 -2.23 -2.31 7.78
N VAL A 77 -1.52 -3.35 7.34
CA VAL A 77 -1.85 -4.76 7.62
C VAL A 77 -1.12 -5.26 8.88
N GLY A 78 -0.85 -4.43 9.89
CA GLY A 78 -0.34 -4.86 11.21
C GLY A 78 0.90 -5.77 11.27
N ALA A 79 1.56 -6.00 10.13
CA ALA A 79 2.68 -6.89 9.90
C ALA A 79 3.76 -6.07 9.21
N GLU A 80 5.02 -6.32 9.57
CA GLU A 80 6.15 -5.78 8.81
C GLU A 80 5.93 -6.13 7.33
N THR A 81 5.74 -5.11 6.50
CA THR A 81 5.53 -5.31 5.08
C THR A 81 6.79 -5.95 4.53
N VAL A 82 6.70 -7.22 4.14
CA VAL A 82 7.77 -7.87 3.38
C VAL A 82 7.92 -7.04 2.10
N PRO A 83 9.14 -6.55 1.78
CA PRO A 83 9.35 -5.77 0.58
C PRO A 83 8.79 -6.51 -0.63
N SER A 84 8.17 -5.77 -1.55
CA SER A 84 7.65 -6.35 -2.77
C SER A 84 8.77 -7.02 -3.57
N ALA A 85 8.43 -7.95 -4.47
CA ALA A 85 9.39 -8.50 -5.42
C ALA A 85 10.06 -7.39 -6.25
N GLU A 86 9.34 -6.29 -6.51
CA GLU A 86 9.86 -5.09 -7.15
C GLU A 86 10.91 -4.38 -6.29
N ASP A 87 10.63 -4.18 -5.00
CA ASP A 87 11.58 -3.58 -4.05
C ASP A 87 12.87 -4.40 -3.92
N HIS A 88 12.75 -5.72 -3.91
CA HIS A 88 13.90 -6.62 -3.91
C HIS A 88 14.73 -6.52 -5.20
N LEU A 89 14.08 -6.35 -6.35
CA LEU A 89 14.75 -6.17 -7.64
C LEU A 89 15.50 -4.85 -7.68
N LEU A 90 14.85 -3.75 -7.28
CA LEU A 90 15.45 -2.41 -7.19
C LEU A 90 16.64 -2.40 -6.23
N ALA A 91 16.49 -2.97 -5.04
CA ALA A 91 17.59 -3.06 -4.08
C ALA A 91 18.78 -3.87 -4.63
N ARG A 92 18.51 -4.93 -5.40
CA ARG A 92 19.56 -5.74 -6.04
C ARG A 92 20.26 -4.99 -7.17
N GLU A 93 19.53 -4.21 -7.95
CA GLU A 93 20.05 -3.39 -9.05
C GLU A 93 20.91 -2.24 -8.51
N SER A 94 20.38 -1.45 -7.57
CA SER A 94 21.15 -0.40 -6.87
C SER A 94 22.38 -0.96 -6.14
N GLY A 95 22.28 -2.17 -5.58
CA GLY A 95 23.41 -2.85 -4.95
C GLY A 95 24.51 -3.28 -5.94
N ARG A 96 24.14 -3.60 -7.19
CA ARG A 96 25.10 -3.91 -8.26
C ARG A 96 25.80 -2.64 -8.74
N GLU A 97 25.04 -1.59 -9.02
CA GLU A 97 25.57 -0.27 -9.39
C GLU A 97 26.54 0.24 -8.32
N TRP A 98 26.18 0.12 -7.04
CA TRP A 98 27.05 0.51 -5.94
C TRP A 98 28.34 -0.30 -5.91
N LYS A 99 28.28 -1.62 -6.11
CA LYS A 99 29.47 -2.49 -6.16
C LYS A 99 30.39 -2.11 -7.32
N GLU A 100 29.83 -1.89 -8.50
CA GLU A 100 30.58 -1.48 -9.69
C GLU A 100 31.25 -0.12 -9.49
N LEU A 101 30.50 0.88 -9.00
CA LEU A 101 31.02 2.21 -8.67
C LEU A 101 32.09 2.15 -7.56
N SER A 102 31.89 1.32 -6.53
CA SER A 102 32.86 1.15 -5.44
C SER A 102 34.18 0.55 -5.92
N GLY A 103 34.15 -0.34 -6.92
CA GLY A 103 35.35 -0.90 -7.54
C GLY A 103 36.12 0.10 -8.40
N LEU A 104 35.43 1.06 -9.01
CA LEU A 104 36.03 2.13 -9.82
C LEU A 104 36.58 3.30 -8.98
N LEU A 105 36.12 3.45 -7.75
CA LEU A 105 36.47 4.58 -6.89
C LEU A 105 37.97 4.69 -6.57
N PRO A 106 38.71 3.60 -6.27
CA PRO A 106 40.17 3.66 -6.10
C PRO A 106 40.89 4.17 -7.35
N ALA A 107 40.48 3.73 -8.54
CA ALA A 107 41.07 4.17 -9.81
C ALA A 107 40.78 5.67 -10.08
N ALA A 108 39.56 6.12 -9.79
CA ALA A 108 39.18 7.52 -9.86
C ALA A 108 40.01 8.40 -8.90
N LEU A 109 40.24 7.93 -7.66
CA LEU A 109 41.08 8.64 -6.69
C LEU A 109 42.55 8.70 -7.13
N ILE A 110 43.08 7.66 -7.75
CA ILE A 110 44.44 7.64 -8.30
C ILE A 110 44.60 8.64 -9.46
N SER A 111 43.55 8.87 -10.24
CA SER A 111 43.56 9.84 -11.35
C SER A 111 43.64 11.31 -10.87
N LEU A 112 43.33 11.58 -9.60
CA LEU A 112 43.42 12.91 -9.01
C LEU A 112 44.86 13.25 -8.60
N GLU A 113 45.19 14.54 -8.69
CA GLU A 113 46.42 15.10 -8.13
C GLU A 113 46.51 14.84 -6.62
N ASP A 114 47.71 14.58 -6.10
CA ASP A 114 47.91 14.18 -4.69
C ASP A 114 47.30 15.16 -3.69
N ARG A 115 47.37 16.47 -3.97
CA ARG A 115 46.75 17.51 -3.13
C ARG A 115 45.22 17.43 -3.13
N ASP A 116 44.62 17.11 -4.27
CA ASP A 116 43.17 17.01 -4.41
C ASP A 116 42.67 15.72 -3.76
N ARG A 117 43.42 14.63 -3.89
CA ARG A 117 43.17 13.37 -3.18
C ARG A 117 43.21 13.54 -1.67
N GLN A 118 44.27 14.15 -1.13
CA GLN A 118 44.40 14.43 0.30
C GLN A 118 43.22 15.23 0.85
N LEU A 119 42.74 16.23 0.10
CA LEU A 119 41.58 17.02 0.51
C LEU A 119 40.30 16.17 0.57
N ILE A 120 40.04 15.32 -0.42
CA ILE A 120 38.88 14.42 -0.42
C ILE A 120 38.98 13.39 0.70
N THR A 121 40.15 12.80 0.92
CA THR A 121 40.39 11.87 2.03
C THR A 121 40.09 12.52 3.37
N ALA A 122 40.64 13.71 3.61
CA ALA A 122 40.41 14.46 4.84
C ALA A 122 38.91 14.75 5.09
N LEU A 123 38.17 15.15 4.05
CA LEU A 123 36.76 15.54 4.18
C LEU A 123 35.81 14.34 4.34
N PHE A 124 36.03 13.27 3.58
CA PHE A 124 35.06 12.17 3.47
C PHE A 124 35.45 10.91 4.27
N PHE A 125 36.75 10.65 4.48
CA PHE A 125 37.23 9.48 5.22
C PHE A 125 37.65 9.83 6.66
N ASP A 126 38.35 10.95 6.84
CA ASP A 126 38.80 11.40 8.17
C ASP A 126 37.78 12.30 8.88
N HIS A 127 36.65 12.59 8.23
CA HIS A 127 35.55 13.44 8.71
C HIS A 127 35.99 14.83 9.21
N ILE A 128 37.07 15.38 8.64
CA ILE A 128 37.57 16.70 8.99
C ILE A 128 36.62 17.75 8.39
N SER A 129 36.22 18.73 9.21
CA SER A 129 35.35 19.80 8.74
C SER A 129 36.04 20.69 7.70
N THR A 130 35.25 21.25 6.78
CA THR A 130 35.77 22.23 5.79
C THR A 130 36.45 23.44 6.42
N ARG A 131 36.03 23.85 7.63
CA ARG A 131 36.66 24.94 8.39
C ARG A 131 38.04 24.55 8.91
N GLU A 132 38.20 23.33 9.38
CA GLU A 132 39.48 22.82 9.86
C GLU A 132 40.46 22.58 8.71
N CYS A 133 40.01 22.03 7.57
CA CYS A 133 40.83 21.96 6.36
C CYS A 133 41.29 23.34 5.90
N ALA A 134 40.40 24.34 5.93
CA ALA A 134 40.74 25.71 5.57
C ALA A 134 41.83 26.30 6.48
N ARG A 135 41.73 26.05 7.80
CA ARG A 135 42.74 26.46 8.78
C ARG A 135 44.10 25.81 8.52
N ARG A 136 44.14 24.49 8.30
CA ARG A 136 45.39 23.75 8.02
C ARG A 136 46.06 24.19 6.71
N MET A 137 45.26 24.55 5.71
CA MET A 137 45.76 24.99 4.41
C MET A 137 46.05 26.51 4.34
N GLY A 138 45.70 27.28 5.38
CA GLY A 138 45.84 28.74 5.37
C GLY A 138 44.94 29.46 4.36
N VAL A 139 43.81 28.86 3.96
CA VAL A 139 42.88 29.41 2.97
C VAL A 139 41.51 29.67 3.58
N THR A 140 40.63 30.37 2.84
CA THR A 140 39.25 30.59 3.28
C THR A 140 38.42 29.31 3.13
N GLN A 141 37.39 29.14 3.97
CA GLN A 141 36.46 28.01 3.88
C GLN A 141 35.80 27.92 2.49
N ARG A 142 35.46 29.07 1.88
CA ARG A 142 34.89 29.12 0.52
C ARG A 142 35.85 28.58 -0.54
N ALA A 143 37.15 28.80 -0.41
CA ALA A 143 38.15 28.24 -1.32
C ALA A 143 38.21 26.71 -1.24
N VAL A 144 38.11 26.15 -0.03
CA VAL A 144 38.04 24.69 0.18
C VAL A 144 36.79 24.10 -0.46
N ILE A 145 35.62 24.72 -0.27
CA ILE A 145 34.36 24.28 -0.88
C ILE A 145 34.46 24.31 -2.40
N LYS A 146 34.94 25.42 -2.97
CA LYS A 146 35.13 25.55 -4.43
C LYS A 146 36.07 24.49 -4.99
N ARG A 147 37.14 24.16 -4.26
CA ARG A 147 38.10 23.12 -4.64
C ARG A 147 37.46 21.73 -4.57
N ARG A 148 36.76 21.40 -3.49
CA ARG A 148 35.97 20.16 -3.34
C ARG A 148 35.00 19.98 -4.50
N ASP A 149 34.21 21.00 -4.82
CA ASP A 149 33.18 20.92 -5.86
C ASP A 149 33.78 20.79 -7.28
N ARG A 150 34.98 21.32 -7.50
CA ARG A 150 35.75 21.04 -8.73
C ARG A 150 36.16 19.56 -8.78
N ILE A 151 36.76 19.04 -7.70
CA ILE A 151 37.22 17.65 -7.64
C ILE A 151 36.07 16.67 -7.86
N LEU A 152 34.93 16.89 -7.19
CA LEU A 152 33.74 16.04 -7.35
C LEU A 152 33.19 16.07 -8.79
N ARG A 153 33.26 17.21 -9.48
CA ARG A 153 32.88 17.30 -10.90
C ARG A 153 33.81 16.50 -11.80
N ASP A 154 35.11 16.51 -11.53
CA ASP A 154 36.08 15.75 -12.31
C ASP A 154 35.97 14.24 -12.04
N MET A 155 35.73 13.85 -10.78
CA MET A 155 35.38 12.46 -10.43
C MET A 155 34.09 12.02 -11.12
N LYS A 156 33.05 12.86 -11.17
CA LYS A 156 31.80 12.54 -11.89
C LYS A 156 32.05 12.29 -13.38
N LYS A 157 32.90 13.09 -14.02
CA LYS A 157 33.29 12.85 -15.43
C LYS A 157 34.03 11.53 -15.61
N TYR A 158 34.85 11.14 -14.64
CA TYR A 158 35.52 9.84 -14.65
C TYR A 158 34.47 8.73 -14.63
N PHE A 159 33.57 8.71 -13.65
CA PHE A 159 32.53 7.66 -13.57
C PHE A 159 31.66 7.59 -14.83
N VAL A 160 31.21 8.73 -15.37
CA VAL A 160 30.42 8.75 -16.62
C VAL A 160 31.17 8.18 -17.82
N LYS A 161 32.50 8.32 -17.88
CA LYS A 161 33.32 7.75 -18.96
C LYS A 161 33.53 6.24 -18.85
N PHE A 162 33.51 5.69 -17.64
CA PHE A 162 33.74 4.26 -17.37
C PHE A 162 32.43 3.48 -17.13
N SER A 163 31.30 4.17 -17.02
CA SER A 163 29.95 3.59 -16.95
C SER A 163 29.22 3.54 -18.30
N ALA A 164 29.91 3.88 -19.40
CA ALA A 164 29.41 3.86 -20.77
C ALA A 164 30.12 2.77 -21.57
#